data_AF-A0AAW4WHX8-F1
#
_entry.id   AF-A0AAW4WHX8-F1
#
_cell.length_a   1.000
_cell.length_b   1.000
_cell.length_c   1.000
_cell.angle_alpha   90.00
_cell.angle_beta   90.00
_cell.angle_gamma   90.00
#
_symmetry.space_group_name_H-M   'P 1'
#
loop_
_entity.id
_entity.type
_entity.pdbx_description
1 polymer ?
#
loop_
_entity_poly.entity_id
_entity_poly.type
_entity_poly.pdbx_seq_one_letter_code
_entity_poly.pdbx_strand_id
1 'polypeptide(L)'
;MTKANQYSLWHEVYETTGYDARNATYKNGTFIVEDGTDLLALFKEKSKNGAGYELYSKRWLEYAKNGWKKENDLVLKIGFDSSGLYDIGQEKGYGAAQNMWMKGVSQSMFEARV
;
A
#
# COMPACT_ATOMS: atom_id res chain seq x y z
N MET A 1 -2.29 -8.55 -6.84
CA MET A 1 -3.60 -7.92 -7.13
C MET A 1 -3.41 -6.72 -8.06
N THR A 2 -4.41 -6.34 -8.84
CA THR A 2 -4.32 -5.22 -9.81
C THR A 2 -4.72 -3.88 -9.17
N LYS A 3 -4.29 -2.75 -9.75
CA LYS A 3 -4.76 -1.41 -9.34
C LYS A 3 -6.27 -1.24 -9.54
N ALA A 4 -6.86 -1.91 -10.53
CA ALA A 4 -8.30 -1.92 -10.74
C ALA A 4 -9.08 -2.55 -9.57
N ASN A 5 -8.55 -3.62 -8.97
CA ASN A 5 -9.15 -4.23 -7.79
C ASN A 5 -9.02 -3.33 -6.54
N GLN A 6 -7.93 -2.57 -6.41
CA GLN A 6 -7.76 -1.59 -5.33
C GLN A 6 -8.79 -0.48 -5.43
N TYR A 7 -8.90 0.09 -6.63
CA TYR A 7 -9.81 1.18 -6.91
C TYR A 7 -11.27 0.79 -6.71
N SER A 8 -11.68 -0.37 -7.24
CA SER A 8 -13.05 -0.88 -7.07
C SER A 8 -13.38 -1.17 -5.61
N LEU A 9 -12.44 -1.71 -4.83
CA LEU A 9 -12.66 -1.91 -3.39
C LEU A 9 -12.84 -0.59 -2.65
N TRP A 10 -11.94 0.38 -2.87
CA TRP A 10 -12.03 1.70 -2.23
C TRP A 10 -13.36 2.38 -2.56
N HIS A 11 -13.74 2.38 -3.83
CA HIS A 11 -15.01 2.97 -4.27
C HIS A 11 -16.21 2.31 -3.63
N GLU A 12 -16.30 0.98 -3.66
CA GLU A 12 -17.47 0.29 -3.13
C GLU A 12 -17.63 0.55 -1.63
N VAL A 13 -16.54 0.45 -0.86
CA VAL A 13 -16.59 0.70 0.59
C VAL A 13 -16.95 2.16 0.86
N TYR A 14 -16.40 3.11 0.11
CA TYR A 14 -16.70 4.53 0.27
C TYR A 14 -18.17 4.84 -0.05
N GLU A 15 -18.69 4.39 -1.19
CA GLU A 15 -20.09 4.59 -1.58
C GLU A 15 -21.08 3.93 -0.59
N THR A 16 -20.69 2.79 -0.02
CA THR A 16 -21.57 2.03 0.89
C THR A 16 -21.55 2.59 2.31
N THR A 17 -20.41 3.07 2.78
CA THR A 17 -20.21 3.37 4.21
C THR A 17 -19.91 4.84 4.49
N GLY A 18 -19.39 5.58 3.51
CA GLY A 18 -18.85 6.94 3.65
C GLY A 18 -17.40 6.99 4.13
N TYR A 19 -16.79 5.85 4.47
CA TYR A 19 -15.43 5.80 5.00
C TYR A 19 -14.41 5.38 3.94
N ASP A 20 -13.21 5.92 4.09
CA ASP A 20 -12.06 5.47 3.31
C ASP A 20 -11.51 4.17 3.88
N ALA A 21 -11.62 3.07 3.11
CA ALA A 21 -11.09 1.76 3.48
C ALA A 21 -9.59 1.76 3.82
N ARG A 22 -8.82 2.77 3.37
CA ARG A 22 -7.39 2.93 3.63
C ARG A 22 -7.07 3.45 5.02
N ASN A 23 -8.04 4.09 5.68
CA ASN A 23 -7.88 4.67 7.01
C ASN A 23 -8.22 3.67 8.13
N ALA A 24 -8.74 2.49 7.78
CA ALA A 24 -9.06 1.47 8.75
C ALA A 24 -7.82 0.64 9.11
N THR A 25 -7.69 0.32 10.40
CA THR A 25 -6.67 -0.58 10.92
C THR A 25 -7.24 -1.97 11.12
N TYR A 26 -6.57 -3.00 10.59
CA TYR A 26 -6.97 -4.39 10.80
C TYR A 26 -6.58 -4.84 12.22
N LYS A 27 -7.58 -5.21 13.05
CA LYS A 27 -7.41 -5.70 14.43
C LYS A 27 -8.44 -6.79 14.71
N ASN A 28 -8.02 -7.87 15.36
CA ASN A 28 -8.91 -8.95 15.83
C ASN A 28 -9.89 -9.51 14.78
N GLY A 29 -9.47 -9.61 13.52
CA GLY A 29 -10.32 -10.15 12.44
C GLY A 29 -11.22 -9.14 11.76
N THR A 30 -11.14 -7.86 12.13
CA THR A 30 -11.97 -6.79 11.56
C THR A 30 -11.18 -5.51 11.26
N PHE A 31 -11.85 -4.49 10.72
CA PHE A 31 -11.28 -3.21 10.29
C PHE A 31 -11.87 -2.06 11.09
N ILE A 32 -11.04 -1.45 11.94
CA ILE A 32 -11.45 -0.35 12.84
C ILE A 32 -10.94 0.98 12.30
N VAL A 33 -11.84 1.92 12.05
CA VAL A 33 -11.49 3.31 11.71
C VAL A 33 -11.26 4.17 12.96
N GLU A 34 -10.78 5.40 12.78
CA GLU A 34 -10.35 6.28 13.88
C GLU A 34 -11.44 6.54 14.94
N ASP A 35 -12.71 6.62 14.52
CA ASP A 35 -13.84 6.83 15.43
C ASP A 35 -14.29 5.56 16.19
N GLY A 36 -13.61 4.43 15.98
CA GLY A 36 -13.90 3.15 16.61
C GLY A 36 -14.90 2.28 15.85
N THR A 37 -15.44 2.75 14.71
CA THR A 37 -16.40 1.99 13.92
C THR A 37 -15.77 0.73 13.31
N ASP A 38 -16.46 -0.40 13.46
CA ASP A 38 -16.17 -1.63 12.71
C ASP A 38 -16.68 -1.47 11.28
N LEU A 39 -15.76 -1.19 10.37
CA LEU A 39 -16.07 -0.87 9.00
C LEU A 39 -16.47 -2.12 8.18
N LEU A 40 -16.04 -3.31 8.56
CA LEU A 40 -16.46 -4.55 7.90
C LEU A 40 -17.92 -4.90 8.26
N ALA A 41 -18.29 -4.71 9.53
CA ALA A 41 -19.66 -4.88 10.00
C ALA A 41 -20.60 -3.84 9.37
N LEU A 42 -20.19 -2.56 9.36
CA LEU A 42 -20.95 -1.48 8.72
C LEU A 42 -21.14 -1.74 7.22
N PHE A 43 -20.08 -2.19 6.54
CA PHE A 43 -20.16 -2.55 5.13
C PHE A 43 -21.14 -3.70 4.89
N LYS A 44 -21.14 -4.73 5.75
CA LYS A 44 -22.12 -5.84 5.68
C LYS A 44 -23.56 -5.36 5.85
N GLU A 45 -23.80 -4.49 6.82
CA GLU A 45 -25.13 -3.95 7.12
C GLU A 45 -25.70 -3.13 5.95
N LYS A 46 -24.86 -2.29 5.34
CA LYS A 46 -25.28 -1.39 4.25
C LYS A 46 -25.20 -1.99 2.85
N SER A 47 -24.56 -3.15 2.70
CA SER A 47 -24.45 -3.83 1.42
C SER A 47 -25.81 -4.28 0.89
N LYS A 48 -26.13 -3.90 -0.35
CA LYS A 48 -27.39 -4.27 -1.01
C LYS A 48 -27.46 -5.72 -1.45
N ASN A 49 -26.32 -6.41 -1.58
CA ASN A 49 -26.23 -7.80 -1.98
C ASN A 49 -25.13 -8.55 -1.21
N GLY A 50 -25.34 -9.84 -0.94
CA GLY A 50 -24.37 -10.67 -0.22
C GLY A 50 -23.12 -11.01 -1.03
N ALA A 51 -23.25 -11.15 -2.35
CA ALA A 51 -22.15 -11.52 -3.24
C ALA A 51 -21.06 -10.43 -3.33
N GLY A 52 -21.46 -9.17 -3.39
CA GLY A 52 -20.57 -8.01 -3.36
C GLY A 52 -19.88 -7.90 -2.01
N TYR A 53 -20.62 -8.05 -0.91
CA TYR A 53 -20.04 -8.12 0.43
C TYR A 53 -18.93 -9.17 0.50
N GLU A 54 -19.17 -10.41 0.07
CA GLU A 54 -18.15 -11.47 0.10
C GLU A 54 -16.94 -11.16 -0.78
N LEU A 55 -17.17 -10.68 -2.01
CA LEU A 55 -16.10 -10.35 -2.96
C LEU A 55 -15.17 -9.27 -2.40
N TYR A 56 -15.75 -8.16 -1.93
CA TYR A 56 -14.97 -7.02 -1.46
C TYR A 56 -14.34 -7.29 -0.09
N SER A 57 -15.01 -8.04 0.80
CA SER A 57 -14.43 -8.47 2.07
C SER A 57 -13.17 -9.32 1.87
N LYS A 58 -13.19 -10.26 0.92
CA LYS A 58 -12.01 -11.08 0.57
C LYS A 58 -10.87 -10.22 0.04
N ARG A 59 -11.15 -9.29 -0.89
CA ARG A 59 -10.13 -8.37 -1.42
C ARG A 59 -9.52 -7.52 -0.32
N TRP A 60 -10.32 -7.03 0.62
CA TRP A 60 -9.82 -6.19 1.69
C TRP A 60 -8.92 -6.94 2.65
N LEU A 61 -9.28 -8.19 3.01
CA LEU A 61 -8.39 -9.08 3.78
C LEU A 61 -7.06 -9.33 3.06
N GLU A 62 -7.09 -9.49 1.73
CA GLU A 62 -5.85 -9.61 0.96
C GLU A 62 -5.00 -8.33 1.04
N TYR A 63 -5.60 -7.13 1.01
CA TYR A 63 -4.85 -5.87 1.20
C TYR A 63 -4.37 -5.67 2.64
N ALA A 64 -5.12 -6.13 3.65
CA ALA A 64 -4.66 -6.11 5.04
C ALA A 64 -3.40 -6.95 5.23
N LYS A 65 -3.38 -8.15 4.63
CA LYS A 65 -2.24 -9.07 4.69
C LYS A 65 -1.03 -8.54 3.91
N ASN A 66 -1.27 -7.94 2.75
CA ASN A 66 -0.20 -7.56 1.83
C ASN A 66 0.25 -6.10 1.97
N GLY A 67 -0.57 -5.23 2.55
CA GLY A 67 -0.41 -3.78 2.52
C GLY A 67 -1.14 -3.15 1.34
N TRP A 68 -1.90 -2.08 1.60
CA TRP A 68 -2.65 -1.36 0.57
C TRP A 68 -1.73 -0.74 -0.49
N LYS A 69 -0.58 -0.21 -0.07
CA LYS A 69 0.44 0.38 -0.96
C LYS A 69 1.39 -0.65 -1.56
N LYS A 70 1.13 -1.96 -1.38
CA LYS A 70 1.94 -2.98 -2.02
C LYS A 70 1.75 -2.89 -3.52
N GLU A 71 2.71 -2.27 -4.17
CA GLU A 71 2.95 -2.50 -5.58
C GLU A 71 3.56 -3.89 -5.72
N ASN A 72 3.29 -4.58 -6.84
CA ASN A 72 4.14 -5.72 -7.17
C ASN A 72 5.55 -5.16 -7.22
N ASP A 73 6.46 -5.75 -6.45
CA ASP A 73 7.86 -5.39 -6.46
C ASP A 73 8.28 -5.22 -7.92
N LEU A 74 8.81 -4.05 -8.28
CA LEU A 74 9.42 -3.89 -9.59
C LEU A 74 10.41 -5.04 -9.67
N VAL A 75 10.29 -5.91 -10.67
CA VAL A 75 11.27 -7.01 -10.85
C VAL A 75 12.64 -6.33 -10.88
N LEU A 76 13.36 -6.39 -9.76
CA LEU A 76 14.67 -5.76 -9.60
C LEU A 76 15.59 -6.56 -10.50
N LYS A 77 15.88 -6.02 -11.67
CA LYS A 77 16.86 -6.57 -12.57
C LYS A 77 18.19 -5.96 -12.18
N ILE A 78 19.06 -6.76 -11.58
CA ILE A 78 20.40 -6.32 -11.21
C ILE A 78 21.36 -6.71 -12.33
N GLY A 79 22.10 -5.74 -12.84
CA GLY A 79 23.22 -5.94 -13.76
C GLY A 79 24.53 -6.01 -13.00
N PHE A 80 25.56 -6.59 -13.63
CA PHE A 80 26.93 -6.59 -13.14
C PHE A 80 27.89 -6.25 -14.28
N ASP A 81 28.80 -5.31 -14.04
CA ASP A 81 29.93 -5.02 -14.90
C ASP A 81 31.20 -4.72 -14.08
N SER A 82 32.26 -4.24 -14.72
CA SER A 82 33.53 -3.92 -14.04
C SER A 82 33.43 -2.81 -12.98
N SER A 83 32.34 -2.04 -12.96
CA SER A 83 32.03 -1.02 -11.96
C SER A 83 31.20 -1.55 -10.77
N GLY A 84 30.74 -2.80 -10.83
CA GLY A 84 29.97 -3.47 -9.78
C GLY A 84 28.51 -3.73 -10.15
N LEU A 85 27.67 -3.90 -9.12
CA LEU A 85 26.23 -4.12 -9.29
C LEU A 85 25.50 -2.81 -9.60
N TYR A 86 24.48 -2.86 -10.45
CA TYR A 86 23.63 -1.72 -10.77
C TYR A 86 22.17 -2.13 -11.06
N ASP A 87 21.24 -1.19 -10.88
CA ASP A 87 19.81 -1.42 -11.03
C ASP A 87 19.36 -1.18 -12.49
N ILE A 88 19.03 -2.22 -13.23
CA ILE A 88 18.61 -2.11 -14.64
C ILE A 88 17.20 -1.51 -14.72
N GLY A 89 17.06 -0.46 -15.52
CA GLY A 89 15.77 0.20 -15.79
C GLY A 89 15.34 1.19 -14.71
N GLN A 90 16.23 1.58 -13.79
CA GLN A 90 16.00 2.65 -12.83
C GLN A 90 16.93 3.84 -13.09
N GLU A 91 16.40 5.07 -12.99
CA GLU A 91 17.18 6.30 -13.07
C GLU A 91 17.95 6.58 -11.76
N LYS A 92 17.35 6.19 -10.63
CA LYS A 92 17.92 6.33 -9.28
C LYS A 92 18.13 4.94 -8.69
N GLY A 93 19.37 4.59 -8.42
CA GLY A 93 19.77 3.26 -7.94
C GLY A 93 20.95 3.33 -6.97
N TYR A 94 21.43 2.17 -6.53
CA TYR A 94 22.57 2.08 -5.59
C TYR A 94 23.90 1.73 -6.27
N GLY A 95 23.87 1.43 -7.58
CA GLY A 95 25.08 1.19 -8.37
C GLY A 95 25.95 2.45 -8.50
N ALA A 96 27.24 2.24 -8.81
CA ALA A 96 28.26 3.29 -8.83
C ALA A 96 27.90 4.51 -9.69
N ALA A 97 27.15 4.32 -10.78
CA ALA A 97 26.71 5.38 -11.69
C ALA A 97 25.30 5.94 -11.40
N GLN A 98 24.52 5.30 -10.51
CA GLN A 98 23.11 5.63 -10.26
C GLN A 98 22.86 6.26 -8.89
N ASN A 99 23.93 6.39 -8.09
CA ASN A 99 23.89 6.80 -6.69
C ASN A 99 23.89 8.34 -6.46
N MET A 100 23.88 9.12 -7.55
CA MET A 100 24.05 10.58 -7.50
C MET A 100 22.96 11.30 -6.69
N TRP A 101 21.74 10.76 -6.66
CA TRP A 101 20.62 11.31 -5.88
C TRP A 101 20.90 11.32 -4.37
N MET A 102 21.80 10.46 -3.87
CA MET A 102 22.18 10.44 -2.45
C MET A 102 23.11 11.60 -2.08
N LYS A 103 23.86 12.16 -3.04
CA LYS A 103 24.84 13.23 -2.78
C LYS A 103 24.20 14.57 -2.39
N GLY A 104 22.89 14.74 -2.60
CA GLY A 104 22.12 15.90 -2.17
C GLY A 104 21.39 15.74 -0.84
N VAL A 105 21.44 14.56 -0.20
CA VAL A 105 20.70 14.25 1.06
C VAL A 105 21.52 14.61 2.30
N SER A 106 22.64 15.33 2.15
CA SER A 106 23.47 15.78 3.27
C SER A 106 22.88 16.99 4.01
N GLN A 107 21.59 16.98 4.33
CA GLN A 107 21.00 17.96 5.24
C GLN A 107 20.48 17.24 6.49
N SER A 108 21.38 17.17 7.46
CA SER A 108 21.09 17.23 8.90
C SER A 108 20.32 16.07 9.53
N MET A 109 21.01 14.96 9.82
CA MET A 109 20.60 14.04 10.89
C MET A 109 21.10 14.47 12.28
N PHE A 110 21.86 15.56 12.38
CA PHE A 110 22.52 16.00 13.62
C PHE A 110 21.95 17.31 14.22
N GLU A 111 20.95 17.96 13.63
CA GLU A 111 20.28 19.13 14.26
C GLU A 111 19.08 18.78 15.15
N ALA A 112 18.77 17.50 15.33
CA ALA A 112 17.83 17.07 16.36
C ALA A 112 18.49 17.21 17.75
N ARG A 113 18.44 18.42 18.32
CA ARG A 113 18.79 18.64 19.73
C ARG A 113 17.82 17.85 20.62
N VAL A 114 18.39 17.02 21.49
CA VAL A 114 17.73 16.39 22.65
C VAL A 114 17.39 17.46 23.68
#